data_AF-C3Y7N7-F1
#
_entry.id   AF-C3Y7N7-F1
#
_cell.length_a   1.000
_cell.length_b   1.000
_cell.length_c   1.000
_cell.angle_alpha   90.00
_cell.angle_beta   90.00
_cell.angle_gamma   90.00
#
_symmetry.space_group_name_H-M   'P 1'
#
loop_
_entity.id
_entity.type
_entity.pdbx_description
1 polymer ?
#
loop_
_entity_poly.entity_id
_entity_poly.type
_entity_poly.pdbx_seq_one_letter_code
_entity_poly.pdbx_strand_id
1 'polypeptide(L)'
;CLGDCDEYITGQSSGYVTSPNYPGLYDNNLDCMWTIEVNIGQGVRIAPQAFALEENYDWLSIWEGESDDPTLLGGWYTGRLIDVELLTTSNMAYIVLSTDESVPEIGFEIYFEAFDLAGASCPDPGVPNNGYRTGDSFAVGSVVSFGCNDGYTLLGPESLTCMSSTVVGWNSYAPNCKGRSCYDKPFTCFC
;
A
#
# COMPACT_ATOMS: atom_id res chain seq x y z
N CYS A 1 0.95 20.82 11.66
CA CYS A 1 2.22 21.55 11.49
C CYS A 1 3.22 20.54 10.99
N LEU A 2 4.07 20.91 10.02
CA LEU A 2 5.23 20.09 9.67
C LEU A 2 6.15 20.05 10.91
N GLY A 3 6.56 18.87 11.34
CA GLY A 3 7.60 18.69 12.36
C GLY A 3 8.94 19.26 11.90
N ASP A 4 9.84 19.57 12.83
CA ASP A 4 11.14 20.21 12.54
C ASP A 4 12.07 19.38 11.61
N CYS A 5 11.70 18.13 11.33
CA CYS A 5 12.44 17.16 10.53
C CYS A 5 11.61 16.55 9.37
N ASP A 6 10.40 17.06 9.10
CA ASP A 6 9.58 16.55 8.00
C ASP A 6 10.17 16.91 6.63
N GLU A 7 10.12 15.96 5.70
CA GLU A 7 10.63 16.16 4.34
C GLU A 7 9.69 15.56 3.29
N TYR A 8 9.58 16.22 2.14
CA TYR A 8 8.82 15.75 0.98
C TYR A 8 9.76 15.54 -0.21
N ILE A 9 10.01 14.28 -0.55
CA ILE A 9 10.93 13.85 -1.59
C ILE A 9 10.12 13.49 -2.83
N THR A 10 10.26 14.29 -3.90
CA THR A 10 9.54 14.10 -5.16
C THR A 10 10.46 14.29 -6.37
N GLY A 11 10.15 13.62 -7.47
CA GLY A 11 10.93 13.69 -8.72
C GLY A 11 12.27 12.94 -8.69
N GLN A 12 12.54 12.17 -7.64
CA GLN A 12 13.72 11.32 -7.50
C GLN A 12 13.35 9.84 -7.66
N SER A 13 14.13 9.09 -8.44
CA SER A 13 13.95 7.64 -8.60
C SER A 13 14.73 6.82 -7.59
N SER A 14 15.57 7.45 -6.77
CA SER A 14 16.33 6.80 -5.69
C SER A 14 17.00 7.84 -4.81
N GLY A 15 17.28 7.49 -3.57
CA GLY A 15 17.98 8.36 -2.64
C GLY A 15 18.18 7.72 -1.27
N TYR A 16 18.58 8.54 -0.31
CA TYR A 16 18.75 8.13 1.08
C TYR A 16 17.87 8.98 1.98
N VAL A 17 17.28 8.34 2.99
CA VAL A 17 16.60 8.98 4.11
C VAL A 17 17.40 8.68 5.36
N THR A 18 17.75 9.72 6.11
CA THR A 18 18.56 9.58 7.33
C THR A 18 17.85 10.22 8.50
N SER A 19 17.98 9.62 9.69
CA SER A 19 17.58 10.28 10.93
C SER A 19 18.34 11.61 11.10
N PRO A 20 17.76 12.61 11.82
CA PRO A 20 18.47 13.84 12.13
C PRO A 20 19.85 13.56 12.74
N ASN A 21 20.84 14.33 12.31
CA ASN A 21 22.24 14.26 12.76
C ASN A 21 23.02 12.99 12.36
N TYR A 22 22.43 12.01 11.65
CA TYR A 22 23.13 10.78 11.23
C TYR A 22 24.47 11.10 10.51
N PRO A 23 25.59 10.38 10.81
CA PRO A 23 25.72 9.20 11.68
C PRO A 23 25.93 9.53 13.17
N GLY A 24 25.61 10.75 13.60
CA GLY A 24 25.51 11.14 15.00
C GLY A 24 24.19 10.71 15.63
N LEU A 25 24.05 10.98 16.94
CA LEU A 25 22.86 10.63 17.69
C LEU A 25 21.67 11.50 17.28
N TYR A 26 20.49 10.89 17.10
CA TYR A 26 19.25 11.64 16.89
C TYR A 26 18.85 12.38 18.18
N ASP A 27 17.97 13.37 18.06
CA ASP A 27 17.43 14.12 19.20
C ASP A 27 16.25 13.36 19.84
N ASN A 28 15.96 13.64 21.11
CA ASN A 28 14.81 13.08 21.81
C ASN A 28 13.52 13.84 21.45
N ASN A 29 12.35 13.21 21.62
CA ASN A 29 11.02 13.77 21.37
C ASN A 29 10.77 14.20 19.91
N LEU A 30 11.47 13.57 18.97
CA LEU A 30 11.22 13.69 17.55
C LEU A 30 9.92 12.98 17.15
N ASP A 31 9.20 13.62 16.23
CA ASP A 31 8.11 13.05 15.44
C ASP A 31 8.34 13.51 14.00
N CYS A 32 9.09 12.71 13.23
CA CYS A 32 9.56 13.05 11.90
C CYS A 32 8.85 12.20 10.86
N MET A 33 8.44 12.82 9.75
CA MET A 33 7.86 12.12 8.62
C MET A 33 8.56 12.49 7.30
N TRP A 34 9.10 11.48 6.62
CA TRP A 34 9.59 11.60 5.24
C TRP A 34 8.55 11.03 4.29
N THR A 35 8.07 11.85 3.35
CA THR A 35 7.16 11.43 2.29
C THR A 35 7.95 11.24 1.00
N ILE A 36 7.86 10.06 0.40
CA ILE A 36 8.51 9.72 -0.87
C ILE A 36 7.42 9.56 -1.93
N GLU A 37 7.48 10.37 -2.97
CA GLU A 37 6.62 10.31 -4.14
C GLU A 37 7.44 9.94 -5.38
N VAL A 38 7.15 8.77 -5.95
CA VAL A 38 7.68 8.31 -7.24
C VAL A 38 6.63 8.45 -8.35
N ASN A 39 7.03 8.24 -9.61
CA ASN A 39 6.08 8.37 -10.71
C ASN A 39 4.95 7.35 -10.59
N ILE A 40 3.77 7.73 -11.08
CA ILE A 40 2.60 6.86 -11.22
C ILE A 40 3.01 5.58 -11.98
N GLY A 41 2.60 4.42 -11.47
CA GLY A 41 3.01 3.11 -11.99
C GLY A 41 4.31 2.56 -11.41
N GLN A 42 4.99 3.31 -10.52
CA GLN A 42 6.14 2.83 -9.78
C GLN A 42 5.80 2.61 -8.30
N GLY A 43 6.51 1.68 -7.67
CA GLY A 43 6.56 1.49 -6.22
C GLY A 43 7.92 1.94 -5.68
N VAL A 44 8.04 1.99 -4.35
CA VAL A 44 9.25 2.35 -3.62
C VAL A 44 9.78 1.10 -2.93
N ARG A 45 11.00 0.68 -3.30
CA ARG A 45 11.78 -0.32 -2.58
C ARG A 45 12.51 0.41 -1.47
N ILE A 46 12.33 -0.06 -0.24
CA ILE A 46 12.92 0.53 0.96
C ILE A 46 13.87 -0.50 1.59
N ALA A 47 15.14 -0.14 1.68
CA ALA A 47 16.24 -1.00 2.11
C ALA A 47 17.16 -0.28 3.12
N PRO A 48 16.96 -0.48 4.44
CA PRO A 48 17.85 0.05 5.46
C PRO A 48 19.30 -0.43 5.26
N GLN A 49 20.24 0.51 5.24
CA GLN A 49 21.69 0.23 5.19
C GLN A 49 22.32 0.25 6.58
N ALA A 50 21.78 1.10 7.46
CA ALA A 50 22.11 1.16 8.88
C ALA A 50 20.84 1.46 9.69
N PHE A 51 20.71 0.83 10.86
CA PHE A 51 19.56 1.04 11.75
C PHE A 51 19.95 0.75 13.19
N ALA A 52 19.75 1.74 14.07
CA ALA A 52 19.91 1.65 15.51
C ALA A 52 19.03 2.70 16.20
N LEU A 53 17.93 2.24 16.79
CA LEU A 53 17.04 3.03 17.66
C LEU A 53 17.05 2.43 19.07
N GLU A 54 16.54 3.16 20.06
CA GLU A 54 16.30 2.62 21.39
C GLU A 54 15.33 1.43 21.32
N GLU A 55 15.69 0.32 21.95
CA GLU A 55 14.91 -0.92 21.88
C GLU A 55 13.61 -0.81 22.69
N ASN A 56 12.46 -0.98 22.03
CA ASN A 56 11.10 -0.90 22.60
C ASN A 56 10.58 0.51 22.97
N TYR A 57 11.36 1.57 22.81
CA TYR A 57 10.98 2.93 23.22
C TYR A 57 10.91 3.90 22.04
N ASP A 58 11.89 3.82 21.15
CA ASP A 58 11.90 4.55 19.88
C ASP A 58 11.51 3.61 18.75
N TRP A 59 10.75 4.11 17.78
CA TRP A 59 10.31 3.29 16.66
C TRP A 59 10.31 4.02 15.34
N LEU A 60 10.55 3.23 14.30
CA LEU A 60 10.31 3.60 12.92
C LEU A 60 9.16 2.77 12.36
N SER A 61 8.28 3.41 11.61
CA SER A 61 7.20 2.73 10.89
C SER A 61 7.20 3.19 9.44
N ILE A 62 6.79 2.30 8.55
CA ILE A 62 6.74 2.55 7.11
C ILE A 62 5.31 2.37 6.67
N TRP A 63 4.77 3.33 5.93
CA TRP A 63 3.40 3.33 5.46
C TRP A 63 3.37 3.54 3.95
N GLU A 64 2.31 3.09 3.30
CA GLU A 64 2.10 3.27 1.86
C GLU A 64 0.64 3.64 1.55
N GLY A 65 0.39 4.19 0.36
CA GLY A 65 -0.95 4.49 -0.13
C GLY A 65 -1.29 5.98 -0.12
N GLU A 66 -2.59 6.28 -0.16
CA GLU A 66 -3.06 7.67 -0.16
C GLU A 66 -2.87 8.33 1.20
N SER A 67 -2.58 9.64 1.21
CA SER A 67 -2.26 10.38 2.43
C SER A 67 -3.36 10.41 3.49
N ASP A 68 -4.62 10.24 3.07
CA ASP A 68 -5.79 10.30 3.96
C ASP A 68 -6.09 8.96 4.65
N ASP A 69 -5.59 7.84 4.11
CA ASP A 69 -5.78 6.48 4.65
C ASP A 69 -4.56 5.57 4.35
N PRO A 70 -3.38 5.90 4.90
CA PRO A 70 -2.18 5.14 4.63
C PRO A 70 -2.21 3.77 5.34
N THR A 71 -1.68 2.74 4.67
CA THR A 71 -1.58 1.39 5.20
C THR A 71 -0.18 1.14 5.79
N LEU A 72 -0.11 0.59 7.00
CA LEU A 72 1.16 0.20 7.62
C LEU A 72 1.79 -0.96 6.84
N LEU A 73 3.01 -0.75 6.35
CA LEU A 73 3.81 -1.76 5.65
C LEU A 73 4.81 -2.39 6.62
N GLY A 74 4.58 -3.66 6.96
CA GLY A 74 5.40 -4.40 7.92
C GLY A 74 4.95 -4.17 9.36
N GLY A 75 5.71 -3.38 10.13
CA GLY A 75 5.46 -3.20 11.56
C GLY A 75 6.19 -2.01 12.17
N TRP A 76 6.32 -2.03 13.50
CA TRP A 76 7.03 -1.03 14.29
C TRP A 76 8.44 -1.55 14.57
N TYR A 77 9.44 -0.83 14.08
CA TYR A 77 10.83 -1.24 14.07
C TYR A 77 11.62 -0.52 15.17
N THR A 78 12.35 -1.27 16.01
CA THR A 78 13.15 -0.74 17.13
C THR A 78 14.49 -1.47 17.22
N GLY A 79 15.41 -1.03 18.09
CA GLY A 79 16.69 -1.72 18.30
C GLY A 79 17.67 -1.59 17.13
N ARG A 80 18.52 -2.61 16.91
CA ARG A 80 19.61 -2.57 15.91
C ARG A 80 19.42 -3.57 14.77
N LEU A 81 19.86 -3.16 13.58
CA LEU A 81 20.00 -3.96 12.35
C LEU A 81 18.73 -4.67 11.90
N ILE A 82 18.23 -4.26 10.75
CA ILE A 82 17.02 -4.78 10.14
C ILE A 82 17.39 -5.23 8.73
N ASP A 83 17.46 -6.54 8.50
CA ASP A 83 17.57 -7.12 7.15
C ASP A 83 16.15 -7.31 6.59
N VAL A 84 15.45 -6.18 6.45
CA VAL A 84 14.10 -6.12 5.89
C VAL A 84 14.14 -5.26 4.65
N GLU A 85 13.69 -5.86 3.56
CA GLU A 85 13.41 -5.18 2.32
C GLU A 85 11.90 -5.08 2.16
N LEU A 86 11.37 -3.86 2.08
CA LEU A 86 9.96 -3.61 1.86
C LEU A 86 9.75 -3.08 0.44
N LEU A 87 8.71 -3.57 -0.21
CA LEU A 87 8.29 -3.15 -1.54
C LEU A 87 6.88 -2.59 -1.41
N THR A 88 6.70 -1.30 -1.69
CA THR A 88 5.36 -0.72 -1.72
C THR A 88 4.62 -1.13 -2.99
N THR A 89 3.29 -1.17 -2.90
CA THR A 89 2.36 -1.26 -4.02
C THR A 89 1.84 0.12 -4.46
N SER A 90 2.20 1.17 -3.73
CA SER A 90 1.85 2.56 -4.03
C SER A 90 3.02 3.38 -4.52
N ASN A 91 2.74 4.43 -5.30
CA ASN A 91 3.72 5.44 -5.68
C ASN A 91 4.05 6.43 -4.54
N MET A 92 3.35 6.32 -3.41
CA MET A 92 3.54 7.11 -2.19
C MET A 92 3.98 6.20 -1.04
N ALA A 93 5.08 6.57 -0.39
CA ALA A 93 5.58 5.92 0.81
C ALA A 93 5.88 6.95 1.91
N TYR A 94 5.67 6.56 3.16
CA TYR A 94 5.90 7.40 4.33
C TYR A 94 6.82 6.66 5.30
N ILE A 95 7.92 7.28 5.69
CA ILE A 95 8.80 6.80 6.75
C ILE A 95 8.56 7.70 7.96
N VAL A 96 8.19 7.12 9.09
CA VAL A 96 7.85 7.87 10.31
C VAL A 96 8.75 7.41 11.45
N LEU A 97 9.51 8.34 12.02
CA LEU A 97 10.31 8.15 13.23
C LEU A 97 9.61 8.85 14.40
N SER A 98 9.39 8.11 15.49
CA SER A 98 8.97 8.69 16.76
C SER A 98 9.96 8.27 17.85
N THR A 99 10.38 9.24 18.66
CA THR A 99 11.34 9.02 19.76
C THR A 99 10.80 9.52 21.09
N ASP A 100 11.25 8.92 22.18
CA ASP A 100 10.86 9.28 23.54
C ASP A 100 11.76 10.39 24.13
N GLU A 101 11.70 10.64 25.44
CA GLU A 101 12.44 11.72 26.09
C GLU A 101 13.94 11.41 26.35
N SER A 102 14.45 10.22 26.00
CA SER A 102 15.76 9.73 26.40
C SER A 102 16.46 8.77 25.41
N VAL A 103 17.68 8.33 25.80
CA VAL A 103 18.52 7.29 25.16
C VAL A 103 18.58 7.29 23.61
N PRO A 104 19.10 8.36 22.99
CA PRO A 104 19.28 8.36 21.56
C PRO A 104 20.42 7.43 21.13
N GLU A 105 20.22 6.73 20.02
CA GLU A 105 21.21 5.90 19.33
C GLU A 105 21.69 6.59 18.04
N ILE A 106 22.55 5.92 17.26
CA ILE A 106 23.11 6.49 16.01
C ILE A 106 22.08 6.67 14.88
N GLY A 107 20.84 6.19 15.07
CA GLY A 107 19.75 6.36 14.13
C GLY A 107 19.82 5.46 12.92
N PHE A 108 19.44 5.96 11.75
CA PHE A 108 19.32 5.14 10.54
C PHE A 108 19.76 5.85 9.26
N GLU A 109 20.14 5.03 8.28
CA GLU A 109 20.30 5.40 6.88
C GLU A 109 19.54 4.37 6.04
N ILE A 110 18.51 4.82 5.35
CA ILE A 110 17.62 4.00 4.55
C ILE A 110 17.80 4.38 3.09
N TYR A 111 18.19 3.41 2.27
CA TYR A 111 18.20 3.59 0.82
C TYR A 111 16.80 3.32 0.27
N PHE A 112 16.31 4.20 -0.59
CA PHE A 112 15.08 3.97 -1.34
C PHE A 112 15.35 4.01 -2.84
N GLU A 113 14.59 3.23 -3.60
CA GLU A 113 14.59 3.32 -5.07
C GLU A 113 13.22 3.00 -5.66
N ALA A 114 12.91 3.65 -6.77
CA ALA A 114 11.69 3.42 -7.53
C ALA A 114 11.83 2.15 -8.37
N PHE A 115 10.81 1.30 -8.35
CA PHE A 115 10.74 0.13 -9.22
C PHE A 115 9.41 0.10 -9.97
N ASP A 116 9.39 -0.52 -11.15
CA ASP A 116 8.19 -0.60 -11.98
C ASP A 116 7.19 -1.64 -11.43
N LEU A 117 5.95 -1.22 -11.21
CA LEU A 117 4.86 -2.10 -10.76
C LEU A 117 4.27 -2.94 -11.89
N ALA A 118 4.76 -2.82 -13.13
CA ALA A 118 4.32 -3.63 -14.28
C ALA A 118 4.45 -5.16 -14.05
N GLY A 119 5.23 -5.60 -13.05
CA GLY A 119 5.33 -7.01 -12.61
C GLY A 119 4.50 -7.36 -11.36
N ALA A 120 3.87 -6.39 -10.72
CA ALA A 120 3.04 -6.62 -9.54
C ALA A 120 1.68 -7.22 -9.93
N SER A 121 1.00 -7.83 -8.96
CA SER A 121 -0.32 -8.42 -9.17
C SER A 121 -1.32 -7.87 -8.16
N CYS A 122 -2.53 -7.56 -8.65
CA CYS A 122 -3.65 -7.26 -7.78
C CYS A 122 -4.02 -8.47 -6.90
N PRO A 123 -4.58 -8.25 -5.70
CA PRO A 123 -5.10 -9.34 -4.87
C PRO A 123 -6.21 -10.10 -5.61
N ASP A 124 -6.35 -11.40 -5.37
CA ASP A 124 -7.41 -12.19 -5.99
C ASP A 124 -8.80 -11.63 -5.60
N PRO A 125 -9.61 -11.13 -6.55
CA PRO A 125 -10.93 -10.56 -6.27
C PRO A 125 -11.98 -11.63 -5.91
N GLY A 126 -11.61 -12.91 -5.99
CA GLY A 126 -12.49 -14.05 -5.75
C GLY A 126 -13.46 -14.32 -6.90
N VAL A 127 -14.41 -15.20 -6.62
CA VAL A 127 -15.52 -15.54 -7.53
C VAL A 127 -16.84 -15.23 -6.82
N PRO A 128 -17.77 -14.48 -7.44
CA PRO A 128 -19.06 -14.18 -6.83
C PRO A 128 -19.85 -15.46 -6.52
N ASN A 129 -20.53 -15.49 -5.38
CA ASN A 129 -21.44 -16.59 -5.04
C ASN A 129 -22.56 -16.71 -6.09
N ASN A 130 -22.79 -17.91 -6.63
CA ASN A 130 -23.71 -18.16 -7.76
C ASN A 130 -23.32 -17.44 -9.06
N GLY A 131 -22.04 -17.17 -9.24
CA GLY A 131 -21.47 -16.67 -10.48
C GLY A 131 -20.18 -17.37 -10.86
N TYR A 132 -19.52 -16.80 -11.85
CA TYR A 132 -18.24 -17.26 -12.37
C TYR A 132 -17.37 -16.05 -12.71
N ARG A 133 -16.05 -16.28 -12.70
CA ARG A 133 -15.06 -15.33 -13.19
C ARG A 133 -14.37 -15.93 -14.41
N THR A 134 -14.12 -15.10 -15.41
CA THR A 134 -13.33 -15.42 -16.59
C THR A 134 -12.04 -14.62 -16.54
N GLY A 135 -10.89 -15.31 -16.60
CA GLY A 135 -9.56 -14.72 -16.48
C GLY A 135 -8.92 -15.05 -15.13
N ASP A 136 -7.65 -15.47 -15.19
CA ASP A 136 -6.86 -15.95 -14.04
C ASP A 136 -5.54 -15.19 -13.86
N SER A 137 -5.30 -14.17 -14.68
CA SER A 137 -4.15 -13.27 -14.53
C SER A 137 -4.56 -12.07 -13.70
N PHE A 138 -3.81 -11.83 -12.62
CA PHE A 138 -3.96 -10.65 -11.77
C PHE A 138 -2.83 -9.65 -11.94
N ALA A 139 -1.92 -9.87 -12.88
CA ALA A 139 -0.85 -8.93 -13.18
C ALA A 139 -1.43 -7.57 -13.61
N VAL A 140 -0.72 -6.49 -13.29
CA VAL A 140 -1.09 -5.13 -13.74
C VAL A 140 -1.39 -5.10 -15.25
N GLY A 141 -2.50 -4.48 -15.63
CA GLY A 141 -3.02 -4.45 -17.00
C GLY A 141 -3.92 -5.63 -17.37
N SER A 142 -3.98 -6.69 -16.55
CA SER A 142 -4.89 -7.81 -16.77
C SER A 142 -6.34 -7.42 -16.49
N VAL A 143 -7.26 -8.06 -17.21
CA VAL A 143 -8.71 -7.88 -17.02
C VAL A 143 -9.32 -9.21 -16.64
N VAL A 144 -10.14 -9.21 -15.58
CA VAL A 144 -11.00 -10.33 -15.20
C VAL A 144 -12.45 -9.92 -15.38
N SER A 145 -13.27 -10.81 -15.93
CA SER A 145 -14.69 -10.58 -16.17
C SER A 145 -15.54 -11.46 -15.26
N PHE A 146 -16.72 -10.98 -14.90
CA PHE A 146 -17.64 -11.67 -14.00
C PHE A 146 -18.97 -11.93 -14.69
N GLY A 147 -19.57 -13.07 -14.38
CA GLY A 147 -20.90 -13.44 -14.80
C GLY A 147 -21.66 -14.15 -13.70
N CYS A 148 -22.97 -14.25 -13.86
CA CYS A 148 -23.84 -14.96 -12.94
C CYS A 148 -24.45 -16.19 -13.58
N ASN A 149 -24.71 -17.21 -12.77
CA ASN A 149 -25.42 -18.41 -13.20
C ASN A 149 -26.89 -18.09 -13.53
N ASP A 150 -27.55 -19.00 -14.26
CA ASP A 150 -28.95 -18.84 -14.65
C ASP A 150 -29.86 -18.55 -13.44
N GLY A 151 -30.72 -17.54 -13.58
CA GLY A 151 -31.62 -17.08 -12.53
C GLY A 151 -31.05 -16.00 -11.60
N TYR A 152 -29.78 -15.63 -11.78
CA TYR A 152 -29.11 -14.55 -11.05
C TYR A 152 -28.80 -13.37 -11.96
N THR A 153 -28.73 -12.17 -11.38
CA THR A 153 -28.36 -10.93 -12.05
C THR A 153 -27.09 -10.38 -11.40
N LEU A 154 -26.14 -9.94 -12.22
CA LEU A 154 -24.90 -9.31 -11.76
C LEU A 154 -25.21 -7.91 -11.22
N LEU A 155 -24.76 -7.64 -10.01
CA LEU A 155 -24.83 -6.33 -9.37
C LEU A 155 -23.41 -5.80 -9.18
N GLY A 156 -23.08 -4.75 -9.94
CA GLY A 156 -21.75 -4.15 -9.94
C GLY A 156 -21.10 -4.19 -11.33
N PRO A 157 -19.78 -4.02 -11.41
CA PRO A 157 -19.05 -4.01 -12.68
C PRO A 157 -18.98 -5.40 -13.32
N GLU A 158 -19.07 -5.46 -14.66
CA GLU A 158 -18.95 -6.72 -15.44
C GLU A 158 -17.49 -7.19 -15.58
N SER A 159 -16.53 -6.30 -15.38
CA SER A 159 -15.11 -6.59 -15.44
C SER A 159 -14.31 -5.68 -14.51
N LEU A 160 -13.22 -6.23 -13.97
CA LEU A 160 -12.22 -5.48 -13.24
C LEU A 160 -10.91 -5.50 -14.02
N THR A 161 -10.25 -4.35 -14.07
CA THR A 161 -8.91 -4.18 -14.65
C THR A 161 -7.94 -3.93 -13.51
N CYS A 162 -6.86 -4.70 -13.43
CA CYS A 162 -5.80 -4.46 -12.48
C CYS A 162 -5.00 -3.23 -12.93
N MET A 163 -5.03 -2.16 -12.15
CA MET A 163 -4.38 -0.89 -12.48
C MET A 163 -3.25 -0.62 -11.49
N SER A 164 -2.22 0.08 -11.93
CA SER A 164 -1.13 0.64 -11.10
C SER A 164 -1.14 2.17 -11.24
N SER A 165 -2.21 2.82 -10.82
CA SER A 165 -2.22 4.29 -10.75
C SER A 165 -1.40 4.72 -9.53
N THR A 166 -2.08 5.01 -8.42
CA THR A 166 -1.46 5.39 -7.15
C THR A 166 -1.21 4.18 -6.24
N VAL A 167 -1.98 3.10 -6.42
CA VAL A 167 -1.84 1.82 -5.72
C VAL A 167 -2.09 0.70 -6.73
N VAL A 168 -1.40 -0.44 -6.62
CA VAL A 168 -1.76 -1.64 -7.38
C VAL A 168 -3.07 -2.19 -6.84
N GLY A 169 -4.13 -2.04 -7.62
CA GLY A 169 -5.46 -2.42 -7.19
C GLY A 169 -6.41 -2.60 -8.35
N TRP A 170 -7.54 -3.24 -8.06
CA TRP A 170 -8.63 -3.29 -9.01
C TRP A 170 -9.26 -1.91 -9.15
N ASN A 171 -9.63 -1.55 -10.38
CA ASN A 171 -10.30 -0.29 -10.68
C ASN A 171 -11.70 -0.15 -10.07
N SER A 172 -12.26 -1.21 -9.48
CA SER A 172 -13.55 -1.21 -8.79
C SER A 172 -13.68 -2.42 -7.85
N TYR A 173 -14.84 -2.56 -7.21
CA TYR A 173 -15.15 -3.65 -6.29
C TYR A 173 -15.64 -4.91 -7.02
N ALA A 174 -15.40 -6.09 -6.43
CA ALA A 174 -15.92 -7.35 -6.96
C ALA A 174 -17.47 -7.37 -6.96
N PRO A 175 -18.11 -7.72 -8.09
CA PRO A 175 -19.56 -7.70 -8.20
C PRO A 175 -20.20 -8.86 -7.42
N ASN A 176 -21.50 -8.76 -7.18
CA ASN A 176 -22.28 -9.81 -6.51
C ASN A 176 -23.39 -10.33 -7.42
N CYS A 177 -23.68 -11.62 -7.35
CA CYS A 177 -24.81 -12.22 -8.06
C CYS A 177 -26.03 -12.32 -7.14
N LYS A 178 -27.10 -11.61 -7.49
CA LYS A 178 -28.36 -11.66 -6.75
C LYS A 178 -29.40 -12.45 -7.52
N GLY A 179 -30.03 -13.42 -6.85
CA GLY A 179 -31.11 -14.20 -7.44
C GLY A 179 -32.28 -13.29 -7.80
N ARG A 180 -32.97 -13.58 -8.90
CA ARG A 180 -34.22 -12.90 -9.23
C ARG A 180 -35.25 -13.24 -8.14
N SER A 181 -35.58 -12.24 -7.32
CA SER A 181 -36.70 -12.35 -6.39
C SER A 181 -38.00 -12.32 -7.18
N CYS A 182 -38.90 -13.26 -6.92
CA CYS A 182 -40.25 -13.27 -7.52
C CYS A 182 -41.07 -12.00 -7.16
N TYR A 183 -40.59 -11.17 -6.25
CA TYR A 183 -41.22 -9.94 -5.80
C TYR A 183 -40.82 -8.70 -6.61
N ASP A 184 -39.76 -8.77 -7.44
CA ASP A 184 -39.21 -7.60 -8.17
C ASP A 184 -39.65 -7.52 -9.64
N LYS A 185 -40.79 -8.12 -10.02
CA LYS A 185 -41.47 -7.77 -11.28
C LYS A 185 -42.90 -7.31 -11.06
N PRO A 186 -43.28 -6.11 -11.54
CA PRO A 186 -44.66 -5.89 -11.92
C PRO A 186 -44.92 -6.72 -13.18
N PHE A 187 -46.02 -7.49 -13.15
CA PHE A 187 -46.58 -8.30 -14.24
C PHE A 187 -46.09 -9.75 -14.39
N THR A 188 -47.03 -10.61 -13.99
CA THR A 188 -47.38 -11.96 -14.49
C THR A 188 -46.45 -13.12 -14.13
N CYS A 189 -46.74 -13.77 -12.99
CA CYS A 189 -46.64 -15.23 -12.86
C CYS A 189 -47.95 -15.84 -13.40
N PHE A 190 -47.87 -16.74 -14.37
CA PHE A 190 -48.95 -17.65 -14.71
C PHE A 190 -48.70 -18.99 -13.99
N CYS A 191 -49.74 -19.46 -13.29
CA CYS A 191 -49.82 -20.79 -12.67
C CYS A 191 -49.87 -21.90 -13.72
#